data_AF-A0A0C2ZRH1-F1
#
_entry.id   AF-A0A0C2ZRH1-F1
#
_cell.length_a   1.000
_cell.length_b   1.000
_cell.length_c   1.000
_cell.angle_alpha   90.00
_cell.angle_beta   90.00
_cell.angle_gamma   90.00
#
_symmetry.space_group_name_H-M   'P 1'
#
loop_
_entity.id
_entity.type
_entity.pdbx_description
1 polymer ?
#
loop_
_entity_poly.entity_id
_entity_poly.type
_entity_poly.pdbx_seq_one_letter_code
_entity_poly.pdbx_strand_id
1 'polypeptide(L)'
;MGRGLNKADIATRSYLLAAIFSLIKENREMTSAHRNTQQLLADLQIQLKVTFSLAAEQKANVRLTAGDLIFDASRITFMNMHFDVEAKLQGSQKELKLTNIYGNPAREKMLMGYTKRQCSGIRNALREMLQDSVIGDSTRTLPDFVFESASRFKLGGPTTGLLPAHTARLAILRHFAYENSELLDHEEELDEEPLLHDDDPARTSSEPPKKKRKRGGRTAKGEDFWSQVEKWFDAHRTQWGDSWTCPGWKAYISETMAKDEQRFQPQVAHNAFMEDIVTDDSYLTGPTGSFQVASLGAVEDLLQAM
;
A
#
# COMPACT_ATOMS: atom_id res chain seq x y z
N MET A 1 36.91 -61.86 -43.14
CA MET A 1 37.72 -61.72 -41.90
C MET A 1 38.15 -63.07 -41.34
N GLY A 2 38.94 -63.89 -42.06
CA GLY A 2 39.16 -65.25 -41.56
C GLY A 2 40.15 -66.16 -42.28
N ARG A 3 41.21 -65.66 -42.92
CA ARG A 3 42.33 -66.55 -43.25
C ARG A 3 43.29 -66.56 -42.05
N GLY A 4 43.35 -67.68 -41.34
CA GLY A 4 44.31 -67.93 -40.25
C GLY A 4 43.82 -67.68 -38.81
N LEU A 5 42.53 -67.41 -38.57
CA LEU A 5 41.96 -67.26 -37.22
C LEU A 5 41.26 -68.55 -36.78
N ASN A 6 41.47 -68.97 -35.53
CA ASN A 6 40.75 -70.10 -34.96
C ASN A 6 39.28 -69.70 -34.70
N LYS A 7 38.36 -70.68 -34.67
CA LYS A 7 36.93 -70.46 -34.40
C LYS A 7 36.70 -69.71 -33.07
N ALA A 8 37.53 -69.99 -32.06
CA ALA A 8 37.51 -69.29 -30.78
C ALA A 8 37.76 -67.79 -30.95
N ASP A 9 38.77 -67.40 -31.74
CA ASP A 9 39.10 -65.98 -31.97
C ASP A 9 37.97 -65.24 -32.68
N ILE A 10 37.32 -65.90 -33.63
CA ILE A 10 36.16 -65.34 -34.34
C ILE A 10 35.00 -65.14 -33.37
N ALA A 11 34.71 -66.12 -32.51
CA ALA A 11 33.64 -66.03 -31.51
C ALA A 11 33.90 -64.90 -30.50
N THR A 12 35.12 -64.79 -29.96
CA THR A 12 35.49 -63.72 -29.02
C THR A 12 35.39 -62.34 -29.67
N ARG A 13 35.86 -62.17 -30.91
CA ARG A 13 35.75 -60.89 -31.63
C ARG A 13 34.30 -60.51 -31.91
N SER A 14 33.46 -61.47 -32.32
CA SER A 14 32.03 -61.25 -32.51
C SER A 14 31.33 -60.84 -31.21
N TYR A 15 31.67 -61.49 -30.09
CA TYR A 15 31.15 -61.13 -28.77
C TYR A 15 31.58 -59.73 -28.34
N LEU A 16 32.87 -59.38 -28.48
CA LEU A 16 33.38 -58.05 -28.16
C LEU A 16 32.72 -56.96 -29.01
N LEU A 17 32.53 -57.21 -30.31
CA LEU A 17 31.85 -56.28 -31.19
C LEU A 17 30.38 -56.08 -30.79
N ALA A 18 29.68 -57.17 -30.43
CA ALA A 18 28.32 -57.09 -29.91
C ALA A 18 28.24 -56.29 -28.60
N ALA A 19 29.18 -56.51 -27.67
CA ALA A 19 29.26 -55.75 -26.42
C ALA A 19 29.52 -54.25 -26.65
N ILE A 20 30.45 -53.90 -27.54
CA ILE A 20 30.72 -52.51 -27.93
C ILE A 20 29.47 -51.86 -28.53
N PHE A 21 28.77 -52.55 -29.45
CA PHE A 21 27.55 -52.03 -30.03
C PHE A 21 26.43 -51.86 -29.00
N SER A 22 26.30 -52.78 -28.04
CA SER A 22 25.35 -52.65 -26.93
C SER A 22 25.61 -51.40 -26.10
N LEU A 23 26.88 -51.18 -25.71
CA LEU A 23 27.28 -50.00 -24.93
C LEU A 23 27.08 -48.69 -25.70
N ILE A 24 27.40 -48.66 -27.01
CA ILE A 24 27.13 -47.49 -27.86
C ILE A 24 25.64 -47.20 -27.93
N LYS A 25 24.79 -48.23 -28.06
CA LYS A 25 23.34 -48.08 -28.08
C LYS A 25 22.83 -47.49 -26.77
N GLU A 26 23.20 -48.07 -25.63
CA GLU A 26 22.82 -47.57 -24.29
C GLU A 26 23.30 -46.13 -24.06
N ASN A 27 24.52 -45.79 -24.47
CA ASN A 27 25.04 -44.43 -24.32
C ASN A 27 24.27 -43.43 -25.20
N ARG A 28 23.85 -43.81 -26.42
CA ARG A 28 22.98 -42.98 -27.26
C ARG A 28 21.60 -42.77 -26.62
N GLU A 29 21.01 -43.82 -26.07
CA GLU A 29 19.73 -43.74 -25.35
C GLU A 29 19.85 -42.85 -24.11
N MET A 30 20.91 -43.01 -23.31
CA MET A 30 21.20 -42.16 -22.15
C MET A 30 21.43 -40.69 -22.54
N THR A 31 22.19 -40.44 -23.61
CA THR A 31 22.43 -39.08 -24.11
C THR A 31 21.13 -38.44 -24.61
N SER A 32 20.28 -39.21 -25.29
CA SER A 32 18.95 -38.74 -25.72
C SER A 32 18.07 -38.43 -24.53
N ALA A 33 18.04 -39.29 -23.52
CA ALA A 33 17.29 -39.07 -22.29
C ALA A 33 17.77 -37.80 -21.56
N HIS A 34 19.09 -37.62 -21.44
CA HIS A 34 19.68 -36.44 -20.82
C HIS A 34 19.30 -35.15 -21.54
N ARG A 35 19.35 -35.13 -22.89
CA ARG A 35 18.90 -33.99 -23.69
C ARG A 35 17.41 -33.68 -23.48
N ASN A 36 16.57 -34.71 -23.45
CA ASN A 36 15.14 -34.55 -23.22
C ASN A 36 14.86 -33.97 -21.82
N THR A 37 15.59 -34.43 -20.78
CA THR A 37 15.47 -33.86 -19.43
C THR A 37 15.94 -32.41 -19.39
N GLN A 38 17.05 -32.06 -20.06
CA GLN A 38 17.52 -30.68 -20.16
C GLN A 38 16.49 -29.78 -20.85
N GLN A 39 15.86 -30.25 -21.92
CA GLN A 39 14.81 -29.51 -22.62
C GLN A 39 13.59 -29.29 -21.72
N LEU A 40 13.12 -30.33 -21.02
CA LEU A 40 12.02 -30.20 -20.04
C LEU A 40 12.35 -29.18 -18.95
N LEU A 41 13.57 -29.19 -18.40
CA LEU A 41 14.00 -28.22 -17.40
C LEU A 41 14.03 -26.78 -17.95
N ALA A 42 14.46 -26.60 -19.20
CA ALA A 42 14.43 -25.30 -19.87
C ALA A 42 12.99 -24.80 -20.08
N ASP A 43 12.08 -25.69 -20.51
CA ASP A 43 10.67 -25.35 -20.72
C ASP A 43 9.97 -25.01 -19.39
N LEU A 44 10.24 -25.77 -18.32
CA LEU A 44 9.74 -25.46 -16.98
C LEU A 44 10.29 -24.13 -16.47
N GLN A 45 11.56 -23.82 -16.74
CA GLN A 45 12.15 -22.53 -16.37
C GLN A 45 11.48 -21.37 -17.12
N ILE A 46 11.13 -21.54 -18.40
CA ILE A 46 10.39 -20.55 -19.19
C ILE A 46 8.98 -20.38 -18.63
N GLN A 47 8.25 -21.48 -18.39
CA GLN A 47 6.91 -21.42 -17.82
C GLN A 47 6.91 -20.71 -16.46
N LEU A 48 7.83 -21.05 -15.55
CA LEU A 48 7.97 -20.38 -14.25
C LEU A 48 8.34 -18.88 -14.35
N LYS A 49 8.94 -18.44 -15.46
CA LYS A 49 9.17 -17.02 -15.73
C LYS A 49 7.91 -16.32 -16.23
N VAL A 50 7.12 -16.99 -17.06
CA VAL A 50 5.89 -16.45 -17.66
C VAL A 50 4.73 -16.42 -16.66
N THR A 51 4.60 -17.44 -15.81
CA THR A 51 3.51 -17.60 -14.84
C THR A 51 3.79 -16.94 -13.49
N PHE A 52 4.82 -16.09 -13.41
CA PHE A 52 5.15 -15.41 -12.18
C PHE A 52 3.99 -14.51 -11.74
N SER A 53 3.61 -14.58 -10.47
CA SER A 53 2.68 -13.65 -9.83
C SER A 53 3.21 -13.28 -8.45
N LEU A 54 2.82 -12.10 -7.96
CA LEU A 54 3.20 -11.66 -6.62
C LEU A 54 2.47 -12.50 -5.57
N ALA A 55 3.21 -13.03 -4.61
CA ALA A 55 2.61 -13.76 -3.49
C ALA A 55 1.73 -12.84 -2.64
N ALA A 56 0.72 -13.40 -1.95
CA ALA A 56 -0.19 -12.64 -1.09
C ALA A 56 0.56 -11.83 -0.01
N GLU A 57 1.61 -12.40 0.57
CA GLU A 57 2.48 -11.71 1.54
C GLU A 57 3.21 -10.51 0.92
N GLN A 58 3.73 -10.66 -0.29
CA GLN A 58 4.40 -9.57 -1.03
C GLN A 58 3.40 -8.45 -1.36
N LYS A 59 2.20 -8.82 -1.82
CA LYS A 59 1.09 -7.89 -2.07
C LYS A 59 0.72 -7.11 -0.80
N ALA A 60 0.62 -7.78 0.34
CA ALA A 60 0.34 -7.16 1.64
C ALA A 60 1.47 -6.19 2.06
N ASN A 61 2.73 -6.59 1.92
CA ASN A 61 3.89 -5.75 2.25
C ASN A 61 3.93 -4.45 1.43
N VAL A 62 3.63 -4.51 0.13
CA VAL A 62 3.54 -3.31 -0.73
C VAL A 62 2.44 -2.37 -0.21
N ARG A 63 1.26 -2.90 0.09
CA ARG A 63 0.13 -2.11 0.61
C ARG A 63 0.46 -1.45 1.95
N LEU A 64 1.03 -2.21 2.90
CA LEU A 64 1.44 -1.69 4.21
C LEU A 64 2.50 -0.60 4.07
N THR A 65 3.51 -0.81 3.22
CA THR A 65 4.57 0.18 2.97
C THR A 65 4.00 1.46 2.37
N ALA A 66 3.10 1.36 1.39
CA ALA A 66 2.46 2.51 0.77
C ALA A 66 1.51 3.24 1.74
N GLY A 67 0.84 2.52 2.64
CA GLY A 67 -0.01 3.09 3.69
C GLY A 67 0.81 3.86 4.71
N ASP A 68 1.89 3.26 5.20
CA ASP A 68 2.75 3.91 6.18
C ASP A 68 3.39 5.18 5.59
N LEU A 69 3.80 5.08 4.32
CA LEU A 69 4.40 6.19 3.58
C LEU A 69 3.41 7.33 3.32
N ILE A 70 2.13 7.05 2.98
CA ILE A 70 1.13 8.11 2.83
C ILE A 70 0.84 8.80 4.17
N PHE A 71 1.01 8.09 5.29
CA PHE A 71 0.76 8.59 6.64
C PHE A 71 1.93 9.39 7.24
N ASP A 72 3.13 9.32 6.64
CA ASP A 72 4.33 10.06 7.08
C ASP A 72 4.06 11.56 7.26
N ALA A 73 4.32 12.08 8.46
CA ALA A 73 4.10 13.49 8.82
C ALA A 73 4.89 14.49 7.96
N SER A 74 6.02 14.07 7.37
CA SER A 74 6.86 14.93 6.53
C SER A 74 6.45 14.94 5.05
N ARG A 75 5.56 14.03 4.63
CA ARG A 75 5.22 13.86 3.23
C ARG A 75 4.27 14.94 2.72
N ILE A 76 4.73 15.66 1.72
CA ILE A 76 3.92 16.58 0.93
C ILE A 76 3.81 16.18 -0.55
N THR A 77 4.55 15.15 -0.99
CA THR A 77 4.51 14.61 -2.35
C THR A 77 3.73 13.30 -2.39
N PHE A 78 2.62 13.31 -3.12
CA PHE A 78 1.64 12.25 -3.25
C PHE A 78 1.69 11.59 -4.63
N MET A 79 1.85 12.35 -5.72
CA MET A 79 1.74 11.83 -7.09
C MET A 79 2.85 10.83 -7.42
N ASN A 80 4.06 11.12 -6.95
CA ASN A 80 5.26 10.32 -7.16
C ASN A 80 5.56 9.33 -6.03
N MET A 81 4.60 9.09 -5.13
CA MET A 81 4.75 8.21 -3.96
C MET A 81 5.22 6.79 -4.30
N HIS A 82 4.89 6.27 -5.48
CA HIS A 82 5.28 4.93 -5.91
C HIS A 82 6.79 4.73 -6.05
N PHE A 83 7.56 5.78 -6.40
CA PHE A 83 9.03 5.70 -6.44
C PHE A 83 9.62 5.52 -5.04
N ASP A 84 9.07 6.23 -4.05
CA ASP A 84 9.52 6.13 -2.66
C ASP A 84 9.15 4.76 -2.05
N VAL A 85 7.97 4.22 -2.40
CA VAL A 85 7.59 2.85 -2.02
C VAL A 85 8.56 1.86 -2.62
N GLU A 86 8.86 1.96 -3.92
CA GLU A 86 9.82 1.06 -4.58
C GLU A 86 11.21 1.13 -3.93
N ALA A 87 11.70 2.34 -3.64
CA ALA A 87 12.98 2.53 -2.96
C ALA A 87 13.03 1.85 -1.58
N LYS A 88 11.96 1.99 -0.78
CA LYS A 88 11.84 1.28 0.51
C LYS A 88 11.79 -0.24 0.34
N LEU A 89 10.99 -0.73 -0.61
CA LEU A 89 10.86 -2.17 -0.88
C LEU A 89 12.20 -2.78 -1.35
N GLN A 90 12.97 -2.05 -2.15
CA GLN A 90 14.29 -2.47 -2.62
C GLN A 90 15.31 -2.50 -1.49
N GLY A 91 15.30 -1.49 -0.61
CA GLY A 91 16.15 -1.44 0.59
C GLY A 91 15.88 -2.59 1.57
N SER A 92 14.61 -2.95 1.76
CA SER A 92 14.18 -4.01 2.69
C SER A 92 13.81 -5.33 1.99
N GLN A 93 14.33 -5.60 0.78
CA GLN A 93 13.91 -6.75 -0.03
C GLN A 93 14.10 -8.12 0.67
N LYS A 94 15.08 -8.25 1.57
CA LYS A 94 15.32 -9.49 2.33
C LYS A 94 14.25 -9.72 3.39
N GLU A 95 13.95 -8.68 4.16
CA GLU A 95 12.95 -8.69 5.24
C GLU A 95 11.54 -8.90 4.68
N LEU A 96 11.25 -8.29 3.53
CA LEU A 96 9.94 -8.34 2.88
C LEU A 96 9.76 -9.52 1.91
N LYS A 97 10.73 -10.45 1.85
CA LYS A 97 10.73 -11.63 0.97
C LYS A 97 10.56 -11.28 -0.53
N LEU A 98 11.23 -10.23 -0.99
CA LEU A 98 11.24 -9.75 -2.38
C LEU A 98 12.54 -10.08 -3.12
N THR A 99 13.41 -10.90 -2.53
CA THR A 99 14.72 -11.30 -3.09
C THR A 99 14.63 -12.03 -4.42
N ASN A 100 13.47 -12.64 -4.72
CA ASN A 100 13.21 -13.32 -5.99
C ASN A 100 12.69 -12.38 -7.09
N ILE A 101 12.40 -11.11 -6.77
CA ILE A 101 11.87 -10.11 -7.71
C ILE A 101 13.02 -9.25 -8.24
N TYR A 102 13.77 -8.62 -7.35
CA TYR A 102 14.85 -7.71 -7.72
C TYR A 102 16.01 -8.46 -8.40
N GLY A 103 16.53 -7.89 -9.47
CA GLY A 103 17.48 -8.52 -10.40
C GLY A 103 16.82 -9.21 -11.59
N ASN A 104 15.48 -9.25 -11.66
CA ASN A 104 14.72 -9.74 -12.82
C ASN A 104 13.80 -8.64 -13.38
N PRO A 105 14.14 -8.04 -14.54
CA PRO A 105 13.38 -6.90 -15.09
C PRO A 105 11.89 -7.17 -15.33
N ALA A 106 11.50 -8.41 -15.68
CA ALA A 106 10.10 -8.74 -15.91
C ALA A 106 9.30 -8.75 -14.60
N ARG A 107 9.89 -9.27 -13.52
CA ARG A 107 9.27 -9.31 -12.18
C ARG A 107 9.23 -7.93 -11.55
N GLU A 108 10.30 -7.14 -11.71
CA GLU A 108 10.34 -5.74 -11.28
C GLU A 108 9.25 -4.92 -11.97
N LYS A 109 9.06 -5.07 -13.29
CA LYS A 109 7.97 -4.41 -14.02
C LYS A 109 6.59 -4.78 -13.44
N MET A 110 6.38 -6.05 -13.10
CA MET A 110 5.13 -6.51 -12.48
C MET A 110 4.92 -5.92 -11.08
N LEU A 111 5.97 -5.89 -10.25
CA LEU A 111 5.95 -5.27 -8.93
C LEU A 111 5.66 -3.77 -9.02
N MET A 112 6.28 -3.06 -9.97
CA MET A 112 6.06 -1.64 -10.22
C MET A 112 4.60 -1.36 -10.62
N GLY A 113 4.04 -2.13 -11.55
CA GLY A 113 2.63 -2.01 -11.94
C GLY A 113 1.67 -2.24 -10.77
N TYR A 114 1.95 -3.23 -9.91
CA TYR A 114 1.19 -3.44 -8.68
C TYR A 114 1.35 -2.28 -7.68
N THR A 115 2.58 -1.78 -7.49
CA THR A 115 2.90 -0.69 -6.58
C THR A 115 2.19 0.61 -6.96
N LYS A 116 2.17 0.98 -8.25
CA LYS A 116 1.42 2.14 -8.75
C LYS A 116 -0.06 2.06 -8.42
N ARG A 117 -0.68 0.89 -8.67
CA ARG A 117 -2.10 0.65 -8.33
C ARG A 117 -2.37 0.75 -6.85
N GLN A 118 -1.52 0.15 -6.00
CA GLN A 118 -1.68 0.27 -4.53
C GLN A 118 -1.53 1.70 -4.05
N CYS A 119 -0.55 2.45 -4.57
CA CYS A 119 -0.37 3.86 -4.23
C CYS A 119 -1.60 4.69 -4.60
N SER A 120 -2.16 4.49 -5.80
CA SER A 120 -3.39 5.17 -6.22
C SER A 120 -4.57 4.80 -5.32
N GLY A 121 -4.77 3.51 -5.04
CA GLY A 121 -5.86 3.06 -4.17
C GLY A 121 -5.77 3.60 -2.75
N ILE A 122 -4.55 3.72 -2.20
CA ILE A 122 -4.32 4.29 -0.86
C ILE A 122 -4.55 5.80 -0.84
N ARG A 123 -4.10 6.51 -1.89
CA ARG A 123 -4.42 7.93 -2.07
C ARG A 123 -5.92 8.17 -2.14
N ASN A 124 -6.64 7.42 -2.97
CA ASN A 124 -8.10 7.56 -3.07
C ASN A 124 -8.79 7.20 -1.73
N ALA A 125 -8.34 6.15 -1.04
CA ALA A 125 -8.85 5.80 0.29
C ALA A 125 -8.66 6.93 1.32
N LEU A 126 -7.51 7.61 1.33
CA LEU A 126 -7.28 8.75 2.21
C LEU A 126 -8.13 9.97 1.81
N ARG A 127 -8.30 10.21 0.51
CA ARG A 127 -9.17 11.27 -0.04
C ARG A 127 -10.63 11.07 0.38
N GLU A 128 -11.15 9.86 0.26
CA GLU A 128 -12.50 9.49 0.72
C GLU A 128 -12.64 9.72 2.24
N MET A 129 -11.65 9.32 3.04
CA MET A 129 -11.67 9.59 4.47
C MET A 129 -11.65 11.08 4.80
N LEU A 130 -10.90 11.88 4.04
CA LEU A 130 -10.90 13.34 4.18
C LEU A 130 -12.28 13.91 3.84
N GLN A 131 -12.87 13.48 2.73
CA GLN A 131 -14.22 13.86 2.32
C GLN A 131 -15.26 13.54 3.39
N ASP A 132 -15.31 12.29 3.86
CA ASP A 132 -16.26 11.85 4.89
C ASP A 132 -16.06 12.61 6.21
N SER A 133 -14.81 13.01 6.52
CA SER A 133 -14.50 13.73 7.76
C SER A 133 -14.96 15.19 7.74
N VAL A 134 -15.14 15.80 6.57
CA VAL A 134 -15.47 17.24 6.42
C VAL A 134 -16.83 17.52 5.79
N ILE A 135 -17.40 16.59 5.03
CA ILE A 135 -18.64 16.75 4.28
C ILE A 135 -19.64 15.66 4.67
N GLY A 136 -20.88 16.07 4.91
CA GLY A 136 -22.00 15.16 5.17
C GLY A 136 -22.21 14.82 6.64
N ASP A 137 -23.02 13.79 6.87
CA ASP A 137 -23.48 13.42 8.22
C ASP A 137 -22.42 12.64 9.02
N SER A 138 -21.35 12.19 8.37
CA SER A 138 -20.27 11.38 8.96
C SER A 138 -19.04 12.22 9.38
N THR A 139 -19.22 13.53 9.49
CA THR A 139 -18.20 14.44 10.03
C THR A 139 -17.81 14.02 11.45
N ARG A 140 -16.54 14.22 11.79
CA ARG A 140 -15.96 13.75 13.05
C ARG A 140 -14.93 14.71 13.62
N THR A 141 -14.61 14.56 14.90
CA THR A 141 -13.57 15.37 15.54
C THR A 141 -12.18 15.08 14.94
N LEU A 142 -11.23 16.01 15.05
CA LEU A 142 -9.86 15.78 14.59
C LEU A 142 -9.20 14.57 15.28
N PRO A 143 -9.30 14.39 16.61
CA PRO A 143 -8.76 13.20 17.28
C PRO A 143 -9.30 11.88 16.73
N ASP A 144 -10.62 11.79 16.49
CA ASP A 144 -11.24 10.58 15.93
C ASP A 144 -10.74 10.31 14.50
N PHE A 145 -10.64 11.37 13.69
CA PHE A 145 -10.10 11.26 12.33
C PHE A 145 -8.65 10.79 12.32
N VAL A 146 -7.81 11.32 13.21
CA VAL A 146 -6.41 10.91 13.35
C VAL A 146 -6.31 9.45 13.76
N PHE A 147 -7.10 9.02 14.75
CA PHE A 147 -7.11 7.64 15.24
C PHE A 147 -7.52 6.66 14.15
N GLU A 148 -8.59 6.96 13.41
CA GLU A 148 -9.05 6.08 12.33
C GLU A 148 -8.07 6.05 11.16
N SER A 149 -7.51 7.20 10.78
CA SER A 149 -6.50 7.28 9.73
C SER A 149 -5.24 6.49 10.10
N ALA A 150 -4.78 6.60 11.36
CA ALA A 150 -3.66 5.82 11.85
C ALA A 150 -3.97 4.33 11.89
N SER A 151 -5.18 3.93 12.26
CA SER A 151 -5.62 2.53 12.24
C SER A 151 -5.61 1.93 10.82
N ARG A 152 -5.87 2.75 9.79
CA ARG A 152 -5.93 2.28 8.41
C ARG A 152 -4.58 2.30 7.70
N PHE A 153 -3.74 3.30 7.95
CA PHE A 153 -2.55 3.56 7.14
C PHE A 153 -1.23 3.37 7.90
N LYS A 154 -1.17 3.63 9.20
CA LYS A 154 0.09 3.58 9.95
C LYS A 154 0.50 2.15 10.27
N LEU A 155 1.76 1.80 10.04
CA LEU A 155 2.28 0.51 10.47
C LEU A 155 2.32 0.45 12.00
N GLY A 156 1.70 -0.59 12.59
CA GLY A 156 1.56 -0.71 14.05
C GLY A 156 0.33 -0.01 14.65
N GLY A 157 -0.49 0.64 13.82
CA GLY A 157 -1.78 1.22 14.23
C GLY A 157 -1.66 2.52 15.05
N PRO A 158 -2.75 2.96 15.70
CA PRO A 158 -2.83 4.27 16.35
C PRO A 158 -2.03 4.37 17.66
N THR A 159 -1.66 3.24 18.26
CA THR A 159 -1.01 3.20 19.58
C THR A 159 0.50 3.38 19.51
N THR A 160 1.11 3.27 18.32
CA THR A 160 2.57 3.22 18.18
C THR A 160 3.08 4.42 17.40
N GLY A 161 3.86 5.30 18.04
CA GLY A 161 4.62 6.35 17.33
C GLY A 161 3.76 7.41 16.63
N LEU A 162 2.56 7.71 17.14
CA LEU A 162 1.74 8.80 16.64
C LEU A 162 2.25 10.13 17.21
N LEU A 163 3.03 10.84 16.40
CA LEU A 163 3.61 12.14 16.77
C LEU A 163 2.64 13.30 16.53
N PRO A 164 2.74 14.41 17.28
CA PRO A 164 2.00 15.66 17.05
C PRO A 164 1.97 16.12 15.59
N ALA A 165 3.09 15.95 14.88
CA ALA A 165 3.22 16.31 13.47
C ALA A 165 2.23 15.57 12.55
N HIS A 166 1.79 14.35 12.90
CA HIS A 166 0.76 13.63 12.12
C HIS A 166 -0.59 14.32 12.25
N THR A 167 -0.96 14.70 13.48
CA THR A 167 -2.20 15.44 13.76
C THR A 167 -2.20 16.79 13.03
N ALA A 168 -1.09 17.53 13.11
CA ALA A 168 -0.93 18.80 12.39
C ALA A 168 -1.10 18.62 10.87
N ARG A 169 -0.42 17.64 10.27
CA ARG A 169 -0.55 17.36 8.82
C ARG A 169 -1.98 16.99 8.43
N LEU A 170 -2.65 16.13 9.20
CA LEU A 170 -4.02 15.74 8.93
C LEU A 170 -4.99 16.91 9.09
N ALA A 171 -4.79 17.80 10.08
CA ALA A 171 -5.57 19.02 10.22
C ALA A 171 -5.43 19.93 8.99
N ILE A 172 -4.22 20.10 8.47
CA ILE A 172 -3.99 20.88 7.23
C ILE A 172 -4.68 20.25 6.03
N LEU A 173 -4.52 18.94 5.82
CA LEU A 173 -5.17 18.23 4.72
C LEU A 173 -6.70 18.33 4.81
N ARG A 174 -7.23 18.25 6.03
CA ARG A 174 -8.66 18.37 6.31
C ARG A 174 -9.19 19.77 6.03
N HIS A 175 -8.44 20.79 6.43
CA HIS A 175 -8.78 22.18 6.11
C HIS A 175 -8.73 22.45 4.60
N PHE A 176 -7.69 21.97 3.90
CA PHE A 176 -7.60 22.08 2.44
C PHE A 176 -8.78 21.39 1.74
N ALA A 177 -9.12 20.18 2.17
CA ALA A 177 -10.24 19.41 1.64
C ALA A 177 -11.59 20.12 1.87
N TYR A 178 -11.75 20.80 3.00
CA TYR A 178 -12.92 21.61 3.30
C TYR A 178 -13.01 22.86 2.40
N GLU A 179 -11.91 23.57 2.20
CA GLU A 179 -11.88 24.79 1.36
C GLU A 179 -12.06 24.50 -0.14
N ASN A 180 -11.70 23.29 -0.59
CA ASN A 180 -11.72 22.90 -1.99
C ASN A 180 -12.63 21.67 -2.19
N SER A 181 -13.84 21.72 -1.63
CA SER A 181 -14.80 20.61 -1.62
C SER A 181 -15.16 20.08 -3.02
N GLU A 182 -15.12 20.93 -4.03
CA GLU A 182 -15.36 20.61 -5.43
C GLU A 182 -14.33 19.61 -6.00
N LEU A 183 -13.11 19.59 -5.46
CA LEU A 183 -12.07 18.63 -5.86
C LEU A 183 -12.33 17.23 -5.30
N LEU A 184 -13.15 17.11 -4.24
CA LEU A 184 -13.48 15.84 -3.61
C LEU A 184 -14.62 15.09 -4.32
N ASP A 185 -15.44 15.75 -5.13
CA ASP A 185 -16.57 15.10 -5.81
C ASP A 185 -16.15 14.27 -7.04
N HIS A 186 -14.86 14.27 -7.37
CA HIS A 186 -14.31 13.58 -8.53
C HIS A 186 -13.92 12.14 -8.16
N GLU A 187 -14.58 11.17 -8.80
CA GLU A 187 -14.19 9.77 -8.73
C GLU A 187 -12.94 9.59 -9.59
N GLU A 188 -11.79 9.30 -8.97
CA GLU A 188 -10.56 8.98 -9.72
C GLU A 188 -10.83 7.71 -10.54
N GLU A 189 -10.88 7.86 -11.88
CA GLU A 189 -10.87 6.71 -12.78
C GLU A 189 -9.54 5.99 -12.55
N LEU A 190 -9.58 4.87 -11.82
CA LEU A 190 -8.45 3.99 -11.71
C LEU A 190 -8.09 3.59 -13.14
N ASP A 191 -6.92 4.04 -13.62
CA ASP A 191 -6.36 3.56 -14.88
C ASP A 191 -6.27 2.03 -14.76
N GLU A 192 -7.28 1.35 -15.28
CA GLU A 192 -7.31 -0.08 -15.49
C GLU A 192 -6.27 -0.36 -16.57
N GLU A 193 -4.99 -0.33 -16.19
CA GLU A 193 -3.93 -0.84 -17.05
C GLU A 193 -4.33 -2.29 -17.41
N PRO A 194 -4.45 -2.64 -18.70
CA PRO A 194 -4.88 -3.97 -19.12
C PRO A 194 -3.80 -4.97 -18.71
N LEU A 195 -3.92 -5.47 -17.49
CA LEU A 195 -3.05 -6.49 -16.98
C LEU A 195 -3.51 -7.82 -17.52
N LEU A 196 -2.54 -8.49 -18.16
CA LEU A 196 -2.62 -9.86 -18.62
C LEU A 196 -3.12 -10.74 -17.47
N HIS A 197 -4.38 -11.17 -17.54
CA HIS A 197 -5.02 -12.23 -16.75
C HIS A 197 -4.45 -12.43 -15.34
N ASP A 198 -4.82 -11.57 -14.39
CA ASP A 198 -4.77 -11.92 -12.97
C ASP A 198 -6.00 -12.82 -12.71
N ASP A 199 -5.91 -14.09 -13.12
CA ASP A 199 -6.88 -15.14 -12.79
C ASP A 199 -6.76 -15.43 -11.29
N ASP A 200 -7.33 -14.55 -10.46
CA ASP A 200 -7.54 -14.83 -9.04
C ASP A 200 -8.93 -15.51 -8.89
N PRO A 201 -9.01 -16.86 -8.89
CA PRO A 201 -10.27 -17.58 -8.87
C PRO A 201 -11.05 -17.41 -7.56
N ALA A 202 -10.46 -16.76 -6.54
CA ALA A 202 -11.07 -16.60 -5.22
C ALA A 202 -12.07 -15.43 -5.13
N ARG A 203 -12.23 -14.62 -6.18
CA ARG A 203 -13.20 -13.50 -6.22
C ARG A 203 -14.35 -13.72 -7.21
N THR A 204 -14.91 -14.93 -7.25
CA THR A 204 -16.26 -15.17 -7.79
C THR A 204 -17.32 -14.58 -6.85
N SER A 205 -17.29 -13.26 -6.67
CA SER A 205 -18.40 -12.52 -6.05
C SER A 205 -19.58 -12.57 -7.01
N SER A 206 -20.66 -13.24 -6.59
CA SER A 206 -21.96 -13.28 -7.24
C SER A 206 -22.75 -11.97 -7.09
N GLU A 207 -22.12 -10.87 -6.68
CA GLU A 207 -22.81 -9.59 -6.57
C GLU A 207 -23.19 -9.05 -7.95
N PRO A 208 -24.46 -8.62 -8.14
CA PRO A 208 -24.92 -8.04 -9.39
C PRO A 208 -24.13 -6.76 -9.70
N PRO A 209 -23.78 -6.52 -10.98
CA PRO A 209 -22.97 -5.38 -11.37
C PRO A 209 -23.70 -4.07 -11.01
N LYS A 210 -23.19 -3.37 -10.00
CA LYS A 210 -23.67 -2.03 -9.64
C LYS A 210 -23.44 -1.13 -10.87
N LYS A 211 -24.52 -0.54 -11.41
CA LYS A 211 -24.46 0.37 -12.56
C LYS A 211 -23.46 1.49 -12.24
N LYS A 212 -22.25 1.43 -12.83
CA LYS A 212 -21.27 2.52 -12.79
C LYS A 212 -21.99 3.78 -13.29
N ARG A 213 -22.20 4.76 -12.41
CA ARG A 213 -22.73 6.06 -12.82
C ARG A 213 -21.73 6.65 -13.81
N LYS A 214 -22.17 7.05 -15.01
CA LYS A 214 -21.36 7.88 -15.92
C LYS A 214 -21.13 9.22 -15.22
N ARG A 215 -20.07 9.34 -14.43
CA ARG A 215 -19.64 10.59 -13.81
C ARG A 215 -18.35 11.04 -14.47
N GLY A 216 -18.36 12.27 -14.99
CA GLY A 216 -17.18 13.07 -15.34
C GLY A 216 -16.34 12.56 -16.51
N GLY A 217 -15.88 13.46 -17.38
CA GLY A 217 -14.71 13.15 -18.20
C GLY A 217 -13.46 13.04 -17.32
N ARG A 218 -12.36 12.53 -17.88
CA ARG A 218 -11.05 12.55 -17.22
C ARG A 218 -10.69 13.98 -16.81
N THR A 219 -10.46 14.20 -15.51
CA THR A 219 -9.91 15.45 -14.98
C THR A 219 -8.59 15.77 -15.70
N ALA A 220 -8.36 17.04 -16.05
CA ALA A 220 -7.12 17.40 -16.71
C ALA A 220 -5.93 17.12 -15.79
N LYS A 221 -4.79 16.74 -16.38
CA LYS A 221 -3.59 16.40 -15.60
C LYS A 221 -3.18 17.61 -14.75
N GLY A 222 -3.09 17.41 -13.44
CA GLY A 222 -2.73 18.45 -12.48
C GLY A 222 -3.92 19.17 -11.85
N GLU A 223 -5.14 18.94 -12.31
CA GLU A 223 -6.37 19.46 -11.70
C GLU A 223 -7.00 18.47 -10.70
N ASP A 224 -6.43 17.27 -10.55
CA ASP A 224 -6.83 16.33 -9.52
C ASP A 224 -6.48 16.82 -8.10
N PHE A 225 -7.22 16.30 -7.12
CA PHE A 225 -7.09 16.70 -5.71
C PHE A 225 -5.64 16.64 -5.21
N TRP A 226 -4.92 15.54 -5.47
CA TRP A 226 -3.57 15.35 -4.93
C TRP A 226 -2.55 16.27 -5.60
N SER A 227 -2.67 16.53 -6.91
CA SER A 227 -1.84 17.53 -7.58
C SER A 227 -2.06 18.95 -7.03
N GLN A 228 -3.30 19.32 -6.71
CA GLN A 228 -3.59 20.63 -6.09
C GLN A 228 -3.06 20.73 -4.66
N VAL A 229 -3.14 19.66 -3.88
CA VAL A 229 -2.53 19.57 -2.55
C VAL A 229 -1.00 19.75 -2.62
N GLU A 230 -0.30 19.06 -3.54
CA GLU A 230 1.14 19.22 -3.73
C GLU A 230 1.51 20.66 -4.07
N LYS A 231 0.80 21.25 -5.04
CA LYS A 231 1.00 22.63 -5.47
C LYS A 231 0.78 23.62 -4.32
N TRP A 232 -0.22 23.38 -3.48
CA TRP A 232 -0.49 24.18 -2.30
C TRP A 232 0.64 24.09 -1.27
N PHE A 233 1.16 22.88 -1.00
CA PHE A 233 2.29 22.70 -0.09
C PHE A 233 3.57 23.38 -0.61
N ASP A 234 3.87 23.29 -1.90
CA ASP A 234 5.06 23.90 -2.48
C ASP A 234 5.01 25.45 -2.45
N ALA A 235 3.84 26.03 -2.68
CA ALA A 235 3.63 27.47 -2.56
C ALA A 235 3.88 27.94 -1.12
N HIS A 236 3.32 27.23 -0.13
CA HIS A 236 3.46 27.58 1.28
C HIS A 236 4.84 27.26 1.85
N ARG A 237 5.51 26.21 1.38
CA ARG A 237 6.92 25.94 1.69
C ARG A 237 7.80 27.11 1.31
N THR A 238 7.59 27.69 0.12
CA THR A 238 8.34 28.86 -0.35
C THR A 238 8.10 30.08 0.53
N GLN A 239 6.89 30.24 1.05
CA GLN A 239 6.50 31.39 1.87
C GLN A 239 6.88 31.25 3.36
N TRP A 240 6.72 30.06 3.92
CA TRP A 240 6.79 29.80 5.37
C TRP A 240 8.02 29.00 5.80
N GLY A 241 8.76 28.41 4.85
CA GLY A 241 9.97 27.62 5.07
C GLY A 241 9.77 26.12 4.91
N ASP A 242 10.89 25.38 4.97
CA ASP A 242 10.95 23.94 4.70
C ASP A 242 10.56 23.04 5.88
N SER A 243 10.41 23.62 7.07
CA SER A 243 10.13 22.88 8.31
C SER A 243 8.82 23.33 8.95
N TRP A 244 8.06 22.37 9.47
CA TRP A 244 6.87 22.61 10.30
C TRP A 244 7.16 23.46 11.55
N THR A 245 8.44 23.56 11.94
CA THR A 245 8.89 24.38 13.06
C THR A 245 9.05 25.86 12.72
N CYS A 246 9.01 26.23 11.44
CA CYS A 246 9.10 27.63 11.04
C CYS A 246 7.88 28.42 11.54
N PRO A 247 8.04 29.70 11.94
CA PRO A 247 6.96 30.49 12.54
C PRO A 247 5.68 30.55 11.70
N GLY A 248 5.80 30.60 10.37
CA GLY A 248 4.65 30.60 9.46
C GLY A 248 3.82 29.32 9.56
N TRP A 249 4.48 28.16 9.53
CA TRP A 249 3.81 26.87 9.72
C TRP A 249 3.19 26.75 11.12
N LYS A 250 3.90 27.13 12.19
CA LYS A 250 3.37 27.07 13.56
C LYS A 250 2.08 27.88 13.70
N ALA A 251 2.09 29.14 13.22
CA ALA A 251 0.91 30.01 13.25
C ALA A 251 -0.26 29.41 12.46
N TYR A 252 -0.01 28.93 11.25
CA TYR A 252 -1.03 28.33 10.40
C TYR A 252 -1.62 27.05 11.00
N ILE A 253 -0.80 26.17 11.58
CA ILE A 253 -1.25 24.92 12.23
C ILE A 253 -2.15 25.26 13.41
N SER A 254 -1.74 26.19 14.28
CA SER A 254 -2.56 26.61 15.43
C SER A 254 -3.90 27.17 15.00
N GLU A 255 -3.92 28.07 14.01
CA GLU A 255 -5.16 28.62 13.46
C GLU A 255 -6.04 27.53 12.86
N THR A 256 -5.44 26.62 12.10
CA THR A 256 -6.14 25.50 11.45
C THR A 256 -6.79 24.58 12.48
N MET A 257 -6.06 24.19 13.53
CA MET A 257 -6.58 23.34 14.59
C MET A 257 -7.70 24.01 15.38
N ALA A 258 -7.59 25.31 15.68
CA ALA A 258 -8.64 26.06 16.37
C ALA A 258 -9.93 26.17 15.53
N LYS A 259 -9.79 26.46 14.22
CA LYS A 259 -10.93 26.50 13.28
C LYS A 259 -11.60 25.13 13.17
N ASP A 260 -10.79 24.08 13.16
CA ASP A 260 -11.25 22.70 13.06
C ASP A 260 -12.04 22.27 14.30
N GLU A 261 -11.51 22.53 15.50
CA GLU A 261 -12.18 22.25 16.77
C GLU A 261 -13.50 23.02 16.92
N GLN A 262 -13.53 24.30 16.53
CA GLN A 262 -14.74 25.11 16.55
C GLN A 262 -15.85 24.51 15.67
N ARG A 263 -15.47 23.95 14.52
CA ARG A 263 -16.37 23.48 13.47
C ARG A 263 -16.86 22.06 13.70
N PHE A 264 -15.99 21.18 14.16
CA PHE A 264 -16.26 19.75 14.31
C PHE A 264 -16.32 19.38 15.78
N GLN A 265 -17.37 19.86 16.45
CA GLN A 265 -17.61 19.56 17.85
C GLN A 265 -18.10 18.12 18.03
N PRO A 266 -17.79 17.48 19.17
CA PRO A 266 -18.33 16.16 19.47
C PRO A 266 -19.86 16.21 19.41
N GLN A 267 -20.46 15.32 18.62
CA GLN A 267 -21.91 15.13 18.71
C GLN A 267 -22.21 14.60 20.10
N VAL A 268 -22.75 15.46 20.97
CA VAL A 268 -23.27 15.02 22.25
C VAL A 268 -24.41 14.07 21.93
N ALA A 269 -24.15 12.77 22.07
CA ALA A 269 -25.14 11.74 21.82
C ALA A 269 -26.31 12.01 22.76
N HIS A 270 -27.35 12.62 22.23
CA HIS A 270 -28.56 12.91 22.96
C HIS A 270 -29.30 11.60 23.18
N ASN A 271 -28.98 10.94 24.29
CA ASN A 271 -29.68 9.75 24.72
C ASN A 271 -31.01 10.17 25.35
N ALA A 272 -32.07 10.24 24.53
CA ALA A 272 -33.44 10.54 24.98
C ALA A 272 -33.90 9.61 26.13
N PHE A 273 -33.33 8.40 26.25
CA PHE A 273 -33.61 7.46 27.35
C PHE A 273 -32.93 7.81 28.68
N MET A 274 -31.92 8.69 28.69
CA MET A 274 -31.25 9.14 29.92
C MET A 274 -31.74 10.51 30.42
N GLU A 275 -32.66 11.17 29.71
CA GLU A 275 -33.22 12.46 30.14
C GLU A 275 -34.09 12.36 31.40
N ASP A 276 -34.70 11.20 31.66
CA ASP A 276 -35.61 11.01 32.80
C ASP A 276 -34.91 10.53 34.09
N ILE A 277 -33.59 10.31 34.07
CA ILE A 277 -32.85 10.12 35.32
C ILE A 277 -32.62 11.51 35.91
N VAL A 278 -33.65 12.01 36.60
CA VAL A 278 -33.56 13.14 37.53
C VAL A 278 -32.41 12.80 38.47
N THR A 279 -31.25 13.37 38.19
CA THR A 279 -30.08 13.34 39.06
C THR A 279 -30.43 14.25 40.21
N ASP A 280 -31.12 13.68 41.20
CA ASP A 280 -31.22 14.26 42.53
C ASP A 280 -29.79 14.32 43.06
N ASP A 281 -29.15 15.48 42.88
CA ASP A 281 -27.74 15.82 43.18
C ASP A 281 -27.34 15.62 44.65
N SER A 282 -28.19 15.00 45.46
CA SER A 282 -28.04 14.89 46.90
C SER A 282 -27.20 13.70 47.39
N TYR A 283 -26.76 12.77 46.53
CA TYR A 283 -26.10 11.53 46.97
C TYR A 283 -24.64 11.30 46.55
N LEU A 284 -23.98 12.20 45.80
CA LEU A 284 -22.62 11.95 45.28
C LEU A 284 -21.54 12.90 45.86
N THR A 285 -21.39 12.93 47.17
CA THR A 285 -20.19 13.48 47.85
C THR A 285 -19.13 12.40 48.12
N GLY A 286 -18.94 11.48 47.19
CA GLY A 286 -17.87 10.47 47.25
C GLY A 286 -16.55 11.00 46.66
N PRO A 287 -15.38 10.60 47.17
CA PRO A 287 -14.09 11.05 46.64
C PRO A 287 -13.91 10.56 45.20
N THR A 288 -14.04 11.49 44.26
CA THR A 288 -13.90 11.26 42.82
C THR A 288 -12.45 10.96 42.47
N GLY A 289 -12.16 9.70 42.18
CA GLY A 289 -10.92 9.31 41.50
C GLY A 289 -10.96 9.84 40.08
N SER A 290 -10.16 10.87 39.79
CA SER A 290 -10.05 11.49 38.48
C SER A 290 -9.45 10.51 37.46
N PHE A 291 -10.29 9.90 36.62
CA PHE A 291 -9.84 9.32 35.36
C PHE A 291 -9.49 10.47 34.42
N GLN A 292 -8.20 10.85 34.39
CA GLN A 292 -7.67 11.69 33.33
C GLN A 292 -7.72 10.90 32.03
N VAL A 293 -8.77 11.09 31.24
CA VAL A 293 -8.67 10.91 29.79
C VAL A 293 -7.55 11.84 29.37
N ALA A 294 -6.51 11.31 28.74
CA ALA A 294 -5.39 12.09 28.23
C ALA A 294 -5.94 13.09 27.20
N SER A 295 -6.34 14.27 27.68
CA SER A 295 -6.51 15.45 26.87
C SER A 295 -5.22 15.56 26.08
N LEU A 296 -5.31 15.47 24.75
CA LEU A 296 -4.25 15.97 23.89
C LEU A 296 -3.87 17.32 24.47
N GLY A 297 -2.62 17.45 24.92
CA GLY A 297 -2.13 18.67 25.57
C GLY A 297 -2.50 19.88 24.72
N ALA A 298 -2.62 21.05 25.37
CA ALA A 298 -2.96 22.28 24.67
C ALA A 298 -2.12 22.39 23.40
N VAL A 299 -2.67 22.97 22.32
CA VAL A 299 -1.99 23.10 21.01
C VAL A 299 -0.54 23.59 21.13
N GLU A 300 -0.23 24.35 22.18
CA GLU A 300 1.12 24.78 22.56
C GLU A 300 2.09 23.64 22.89
N ASP A 301 1.67 22.59 23.60
CA ASP A 301 2.48 21.41 23.92
C ASP A 301 2.84 20.62 22.64
N LEU A 302 1.90 20.55 21.70
CA LEU A 302 2.13 19.92 20.39
C LEU A 302 3.19 20.70 19.58
N LEU A 303 3.15 22.04 19.64
CA LEU A 303 4.12 22.90 18.95
C LEU A 303 5.50 22.94 19.62
N GLN A 304 5.59 22.63 20.92
CA GLN A 304 6.88 22.50 21.62
C GLN A 304 7.54 21.14 21.36
N ALA A 305 6.73 20.11 21.08
CA ALA A 305 7.22 18.77 20.73
C ALA A 305 7.63 18.62 19.25
N MET A 306 7.31 19.61 18.40
CA MET A 306 7.68 19.70 16.99
C MET A 306 8.91 20.59 16.78
#